data_AF-A0A914FQK6-F1
#
_entry.id   AF-A0A914FQK6-F1
#
_cell.length_a   1.000
_cell.length_b   1.000
_cell.length_c   1.000
_cell.angle_alpha   90.00
_cell.angle_beta   90.00
_cell.angle_gamma   90.00
#
_symmetry.space_group_name_H-M   'P 1'
#
loop_
_entity.id
_entity.type
_entity.pdbx_description
1 polymer ?
#
loop_
_entity_poly.entity_id
_entity_poly.type
_entity_poly.pdbx_seq_one_letter_code
_entity_poly.pdbx_strand_id
1 'polypeptide(L)'
;MLGEGTLKLRSEYSFHLYLSHSPNGDAARLEPIPWKFDLVFPVADYPIPPGLGQLSMKDNGINALKTASNPMGIPQTEGSLSSSDKMLKWNVCGIQGAILAKFIAPVHLNSISVENNYDSRHVSRALYCRAKVQFDLHYPYYLNKPILVSASE
;
A
#
# COMPACT_ATOMS: atom_id res chain seq x y z
N MET A 1 -8.21 -18.24 -18.08
CA MET A 1 -7.08 -19.09 -18.51
C MET A 1 -5.79 -18.32 -18.26
N LEU A 2 -5.02 -18.68 -17.23
CA LEU A 2 -3.60 -18.32 -17.19
C LEU A 2 -2.90 -19.17 -18.26
N GLY A 3 -2.03 -18.55 -19.05
CA GLY A 3 -1.18 -19.31 -19.96
C GLY A 3 -0.33 -20.27 -19.14
N GLU A 4 -0.40 -21.55 -19.46
CA GLU A 4 0.62 -22.53 -19.10
C GLU A 4 1.98 -21.95 -19.52
N GLY A 5 2.81 -21.47 -18.59
CA GLY A 5 4.13 -20.92 -18.94
C GLY A 5 4.71 -19.79 -18.11
N THR A 6 4.04 -19.28 -17.06
CA THR A 6 4.69 -18.31 -16.15
C THR A 6 5.46 -19.02 -15.04
N LEU A 7 6.70 -18.61 -14.81
CA LEU A 7 7.53 -19.11 -13.72
C LEU A 7 6.98 -18.63 -12.37
N LYS A 8 7.05 -19.48 -11.34
CA LYS A 8 6.62 -19.13 -9.98
C LYS A 8 7.83 -19.17 -9.04
N LEU A 9 7.85 -18.26 -8.08
CA LEU A 9 8.79 -18.31 -6.97
C LEU A 9 8.60 -19.62 -6.20
N ARG A 10 9.69 -20.31 -5.85
CA ARG A 10 9.61 -21.51 -5.01
C ARG A 10 9.13 -21.13 -3.60
N SER A 11 8.40 -22.03 -2.95
CA SER A 11 7.71 -21.76 -1.66
C SER A 11 8.64 -21.44 -0.50
N GLU A 12 9.92 -21.80 -0.61
CA GLU A 12 10.94 -21.61 0.41
C GLU A 12 11.56 -20.20 0.39
N TYR A 13 11.22 -19.38 -0.60
CA TYR A 13 11.74 -18.02 -0.72
C TYR A 13 10.63 -16.99 -0.46
N SER A 14 10.98 -15.98 0.33
CA SER A 14 10.13 -14.82 0.63
C SER A 14 10.94 -13.53 0.56
N PHE A 15 10.26 -12.44 0.20
CA PHE A 15 10.87 -11.12 0.17
C PHE A 15 10.34 -10.26 1.31
N HIS A 16 11.23 -9.50 1.93
CA HIS A 16 10.96 -8.67 3.09
C HIS A 16 11.50 -7.27 2.82
N LEU A 17 10.73 -6.23 3.14
CA LEU A 17 11.12 -4.84 2.93
C LEU A 17 11.43 -4.17 4.27
N TYR A 18 12.60 -3.55 4.38
CA TYR A 18 12.95 -2.68 5.48
C TYR A 18 12.80 -1.21 5.06
N LEU A 19 12.22 -0.39 5.93
CA LEU A 19 12.13 1.05 5.77
C LEU A 19 12.62 1.74 7.04
N SER A 20 13.58 2.66 6.92
CA SER A 20 14.01 3.46 8.07
C SER A 20 12.91 4.40 8.58
N HIS A 21 11.93 4.76 7.75
CA HIS A 21 10.82 5.64 8.10
C HIS A 21 9.52 5.17 7.43
N SER A 22 8.38 5.47 8.06
CA SER A 22 7.07 5.23 7.46
C SER A 22 6.97 5.84 6.06
N PRO A 23 6.41 5.11 5.07
CA PRO A 23 6.34 5.60 3.70
C PRO A 23 5.47 6.86 3.63
N ASN A 24 5.94 7.87 2.89
CA ASN A 24 5.19 9.12 2.74
C ASN A 24 3.80 8.88 2.11
N GLY A 25 2.89 9.83 2.35
CA GLY A 25 1.47 9.71 1.99
C GLY A 25 0.61 9.31 3.18
N ASP A 26 -0.40 8.47 2.97
CA ASP A 26 -1.40 8.10 3.98
C ASP A 26 -0.83 7.39 5.21
N ALA A 27 0.29 6.67 5.05
CA ALA A 27 0.95 5.95 6.15
C ALA A 27 1.73 6.86 7.12
N ALA A 28 2.11 8.05 6.67
CA ALA A 28 2.86 9.03 7.46
C ALA A 28 1.94 10.10 8.11
N ARG A 29 0.62 10.02 7.91
CA ARG A 29 -0.33 10.95 8.54
C ARG A 29 -0.44 10.61 10.02
N LEU A 30 0.11 11.45 10.89
CA LEU A 30 0.05 11.31 12.35
C LEU A 30 -1.26 11.86 12.95
N GLU A 31 -2.29 12.06 12.14
CA GLU A 31 -3.59 12.53 12.63
C GLU A 31 -4.16 11.51 13.62
N PRO A 32 -4.68 11.94 14.79
CA PRO A 32 -5.27 11.03 15.75
C PRO A 32 -6.43 10.28 15.08
N ILE A 33 -6.31 8.96 14.95
CA ILE A 33 -7.45 8.13 14.55
C ILE A 33 -8.48 8.24 15.69
N PRO A 34 -9.75 8.57 15.40
CA PRO A 34 -10.78 8.60 16.42
C PRO A 34 -10.78 7.29 17.23
N TRP A 35 -10.85 7.40 18.55
CA TRP A 35 -10.59 6.37 19.57
C TRP A 35 -11.50 5.12 19.52
N LYS A 36 -12.35 4.98 18.50
CA LYS A 36 -13.15 3.78 18.22
C LYS A 36 -12.41 2.72 17.39
N PHE A 37 -11.15 2.95 17.03
CA PHE A 37 -10.30 2.02 16.26
C PHE A 37 -9.32 1.26 17.17
N ASP A 38 -9.84 0.69 18.27
CA ASP A 38 -9.05 -0.19 19.14
C ASP A 38 -8.79 -1.54 18.45
N LEU A 39 -7.53 -1.98 18.54
CA LEU A 39 -6.88 -3.07 17.81
C LEU A 39 -7.38 -4.50 18.14
N VAL A 40 -8.60 -4.65 18.65
CA VAL A 40 -9.12 -5.96 19.09
C VAL A 40 -9.68 -6.79 17.92
N PHE A 41 -9.87 -6.19 16.75
CA PHE A 41 -10.43 -6.85 15.56
C PHE A 41 -9.62 -6.50 14.31
N PRO A 42 -9.60 -7.36 13.27
CA PRO A 42 -8.87 -7.06 12.06
C PRO A 42 -9.34 -5.71 11.51
N VAL A 43 -8.43 -4.72 11.51
CA VAL A 43 -8.58 -3.32 11.00
C VAL A 43 -9.24 -3.27 9.61
N ALA A 44 -9.21 -4.41 8.93
CA ALA A 44 -10.00 -4.75 7.77
C ALA A 44 -11.46 -4.26 7.85
N ASP A 45 -12.24 -4.47 8.91
CA ASP A 45 -13.72 -4.40 8.81
C ASP A 45 -14.35 -3.06 9.20
N TYR A 46 -13.53 -2.04 9.50
CA TYR A 46 -14.04 -0.71 9.85
C TYR A 46 -14.09 0.25 8.64
N PRO A 47 -15.16 1.05 8.49
CA PRO A 47 -15.23 2.08 7.47
C PRO A 47 -14.14 3.13 7.71
N ILE A 48 -13.36 3.45 6.67
CA ILE A 48 -12.32 4.47 6.75
C ILE A 48 -12.98 5.84 6.97
N PRO A 49 -12.56 6.62 7.98
CA PRO A 49 -13.12 7.95 8.22
C PRO A 49 -13.00 8.85 6.99
N PRO A 50 -13.97 9.75 6.74
CA PRO A 50 -13.89 10.71 5.64
C PRO A 50 -12.56 11.50 5.67
N GLY A 51 -11.89 11.60 4.54
CA GLY A 51 -10.61 12.33 4.40
C GLY A 51 -9.34 11.50 4.63
N LEU A 52 -9.46 10.27 5.17
CA LEU A 52 -8.35 9.31 5.27
C LEU A 52 -8.35 8.32 4.11
N GLY A 53 -7.19 7.72 3.82
CA GLY A 53 -7.05 6.73 2.75
C GLY A 53 -7.10 7.31 1.33
N GLN A 54 -7.07 8.63 1.16
CA GLN A 54 -7.07 9.26 -0.16
C GLN A 54 -5.72 9.11 -0.85
N LEU A 55 -5.73 9.04 -2.19
CA LEU A 55 -4.52 9.08 -3.00
C LEU A 55 -3.82 10.43 -2.82
N SER A 56 -2.49 10.40 -2.75
CA SER A 56 -1.68 11.59 -2.54
C SER A 56 -0.52 11.67 -3.54
N MET A 57 -0.26 12.87 -4.03
CA MET A 57 0.86 13.13 -4.94
C MET A 57 1.99 13.85 -4.19
N LYS A 58 3.22 13.50 -4.52
CA LYS A 58 4.46 14.21 -4.15
C LYS A 58 4.78 15.20 -5.26
N ASP A 59 4.63 16.48 -4.98
CA ASP A 59 5.13 17.57 -5.83
C ASP A 59 6.65 17.73 -5.67
N ASN A 60 7.31 18.24 -6.72
CA ASN A 60 8.77 18.32 -6.92
C ASN A 60 9.55 19.24 -5.93
N GLY A 61 9.12 19.38 -4.68
CA GLY A 61 9.84 20.18 -3.68
C GLY A 61 9.09 20.54 -2.41
N ILE A 62 7.78 20.28 -2.36
CA ILE A 62 6.94 20.49 -1.17
C ILE A 62 6.21 19.18 -0.90
N ASN A 63 6.29 18.70 0.34
CA ASN A 63 5.47 17.60 0.87
C ASN A 63 3.98 18.01 0.96
N ALA A 64 3.46 18.70 -0.05
CA ALA A 64 2.06 19.05 -0.16
C ALA A 64 1.32 17.80 -0.62
N LEU A 65 0.70 17.10 0.34
CA LEU A 65 -0.28 16.06 0.08
C LEU A 65 -1.49 16.71 -0.61
N LYS A 66 -1.44 16.84 -1.94
CA LYS A 66 -2.63 17.17 -2.72
C LYS A 66 -3.46 15.90 -2.85
N THR A 67 -4.69 15.95 -2.36
CA THR A 67 -5.68 14.92 -2.63
C THR A 67 -6.05 15.04 -4.12
N ALA A 68 -6.17 13.92 -4.82
CA ALA A 68 -6.46 13.92 -6.27
C ALA A 68 -7.82 14.60 -6.64
N SER A 69 -8.60 15.03 -5.65
CA SER A 69 -9.82 15.80 -5.79
C SER A 69 -9.55 17.28 -6.01
N ASN A 70 -9.09 17.65 -7.21
CA ASN A 70 -9.11 19.04 -7.64
C ASN A 70 -10.57 19.39 -8.05
N PRO A 71 -11.20 20.49 -7.57
CA PRO A 71 -12.59 20.84 -7.92
C PRO A 71 -12.83 21.05 -9.43
N MET A 72 -11.77 21.19 -10.23
CA MET A 72 -11.84 21.29 -11.70
C MET A 72 -11.72 19.93 -12.43
N GLY A 73 -11.52 18.81 -11.74
CA GLY A 73 -11.42 17.48 -12.39
C GLY A 73 -10.20 17.27 -13.29
N ILE A 74 -9.30 18.26 -13.40
CA ILE A 74 -8.05 18.15 -14.14
C ILE A 74 -6.99 17.57 -13.18
N PRO A 75 -6.44 16.37 -13.46
CA PRO A 75 -5.24 15.89 -12.76
C PRO A 75 -4.13 16.91 -12.99
N GLN A 76 -3.63 17.58 -11.96
CA GLN A 76 -2.39 18.33 -12.09
C GLN A 76 -1.29 17.29 -12.37
N THR A 77 -0.76 17.30 -13.60
CA THR A 77 0.12 16.26 -14.15
C THR A 77 1.56 16.31 -13.64
N GLU A 78 1.86 17.15 -12.64
CA GLU A 78 3.24 17.47 -12.21
C GLU A 78 3.62 16.91 -10.83
N GLY A 79 3.23 15.66 -10.53
CA GLY A 79 3.65 15.01 -9.29
C GLY A 79 3.74 13.49 -9.42
N SER A 80 4.56 12.88 -8.58
CA SER A 80 4.66 11.42 -8.49
C SER A 80 3.76 10.89 -7.38
N LEU A 81 3.15 9.70 -7.54
CA LEU A 81 2.38 9.09 -6.45
C LEU A 81 3.26 8.92 -5.19
N SER A 82 2.64 9.05 -4.01
CA SER A 82 3.31 8.79 -2.75
C SER A 82 3.82 7.34 -2.66
N SER A 83 4.82 7.11 -1.81
CA SER A 83 5.38 5.78 -1.58
C SER A 83 4.33 4.83 -1.01
N SER A 84 3.47 5.29 -0.11
CA SER A 84 2.37 4.46 0.42
C SER A 84 1.34 4.08 -0.65
N ASP A 85 1.04 4.97 -1.61
CA ASP A 85 0.20 4.65 -2.78
C ASP A 85 0.86 3.64 -3.73
N LYS A 86 2.16 3.78 -3.98
CA LYS A 86 2.93 2.82 -4.79
C LYS A 86 2.99 1.43 -4.11
N MET A 87 3.14 1.39 -2.80
CA MET A 87 3.17 0.15 -2.03
C MET A 87 1.79 -0.54 -1.99
N LEU A 88 0.69 0.23 -1.91
CA LEU A 88 -0.65 -0.33 -2.08
C LEU A 88 -0.80 -1.03 -3.44
N LYS A 89 -0.30 -0.40 -4.52
CA LYS A 89 -0.27 -1.02 -5.85
C LYS A 89 0.53 -2.33 -5.85
N TRP A 90 1.69 -2.38 -5.17
CA TRP A 90 2.48 -3.61 -5.06
C TRP A 90 1.73 -4.71 -4.32
N ASN A 91 0.90 -4.37 -3.34
CA ASN A 91 0.05 -5.34 -2.64
C ASN A 91 -1.09 -5.88 -3.48
N VAL A 92 -1.32 -5.38 -4.70
CA VAL A 92 -2.34 -5.93 -5.62
C VAL A 92 -1.69 -6.56 -6.86
N CYS A 93 -0.75 -5.83 -7.48
CA CYS A 93 -0.14 -6.23 -8.73
C CYS A 93 1.16 -7.02 -8.56
N GLY A 94 1.70 -7.10 -7.35
CA GLY A 94 3.05 -7.58 -7.07
C GLY A 94 4.15 -6.54 -7.37
N ILE A 95 5.35 -6.82 -6.87
CA ILE A 95 6.53 -5.92 -6.96
C ILE A 95 7.27 -6.00 -8.29
N GLN A 96 7.02 -7.03 -9.10
CA GLN A 96 7.79 -7.35 -10.31
C GLN A 96 7.58 -6.36 -11.47
N GLY A 97 6.49 -5.58 -11.45
CA GLY A 97 6.15 -4.67 -12.53
C GLY A 97 5.67 -5.36 -13.82
N ALA A 98 5.32 -4.55 -14.83
CA ALA A 98 4.60 -5.04 -16.01
C ALA A 98 5.44 -5.92 -16.95
N ILE A 99 6.74 -5.63 -17.07
CA ILE A 99 7.63 -6.37 -17.98
C ILE A 99 7.85 -7.80 -17.44
N LEU A 100 8.20 -7.95 -16.17
CA LEU A 100 8.42 -9.27 -15.56
C LEU A 100 7.11 -10.07 -15.41
N ALA A 101 5.96 -9.40 -15.25
CA ALA A 101 4.65 -10.07 -15.18
C ALA A 101 4.28 -10.86 -16.45
N LYS A 102 5.01 -10.68 -17.57
CA LYS A 102 4.89 -11.54 -18.77
C LYS A 102 5.53 -12.91 -18.59
N PHE A 103 6.51 -13.04 -17.70
CA PHE A 103 7.33 -14.24 -17.54
C PHE A 103 7.11 -14.93 -16.20
N ILE A 104 6.73 -14.18 -15.15
CA ILE A 104 6.60 -14.71 -13.79
C ILE A 104 5.23 -14.41 -13.18
N ALA A 105 4.76 -15.30 -12.30
CA ALA A 105 3.61 -15.05 -11.45
C ALA A 105 3.88 -13.87 -10.47
N PRO A 106 2.84 -13.16 -9.99
CA PRO A 106 3.01 -12.00 -9.12
C PRO A 106 3.81 -12.32 -7.86
N VAL A 107 4.83 -11.51 -7.57
CA VAL A 107 5.67 -11.63 -6.38
C VAL A 107 5.22 -10.58 -5.37
N HIS A 108 4.92 -11.00 -4.15
CA HIS A 108 4.47 -10.11 -3.07
C HIS A 108 5.48 -10.11 -1.91
N LEU A 109 5.48 -9.03 -1.14
CA LEU A 109 6.26 -8.94 0.09
C LEU A 109 5.57 -9.76 1.19
N ASN A 110 6.35 -10.55 1.92
CA ASN A 110 5.86 -11.31 3.06
C ASN A 110 5.81 -10.45 4.34
N SER A 111 6.80 -9.58 4.55
CA SER A 111 6.77 -8.60 5.63
C SER A 111 7.35 -7.24 5.24
N ILE A 112 6.95 -6.22 6.00
CA ILE A 112 7.46 -4.86 5.95
C ILE A 112 7.81 -4.43 7.37
N SER A 113 9.06 -4.03 7.59
CA SER A 113 9.55 -3.55 8.88
C SER A 113 9.85 -2.07 8.80
N VAL A 114 9.36 -1.28 9.75
CA VAL A 114 9.49 0.19 9.77
C VAL A 114 10.11 0.64 11.09
N GLU A 115 11.21 1.38 11.03
CA GLU A 115 11.93 1.84 12.22
C GLU A 115 11.31 3.11 12.83
N ASN A 116 11.19 4.18 12.05
CA ASN A 116 10.71 5.47 12.55
C ASN A 116 9.29 5.81 12.08
N ASN A 117 8.53 6.50 12.93
CA ASN A 117 7.14 6.94 12.68
C ASN A 117 6.17 5.79 12.33
N TYR A 118 6.38 4.61 12.94
CA TYR A 118 5.52 3.45 12.74
C TYR A 118 4.26 3.54 13.61
N ASP A 119 3.09 3.59 12.96
CA ASP A 119 1.80 3.28 13.58
C ASP A 119 1.15 2.17 12.75
N SER A 120 0.92 1.01 13.38
CA SER A 120 0.39 -0.18 12.69
C SER A 120 -0.94 0.10 11.99
N ARG A 121 -1.79 0.97 12.54
CA ARG A 121 -3.11 1.33 12.00
C ARG A 121 -2.96 2.22 10.76
N HIS A 122 -2.04 3.18 10.81
CA HIS A 122 -1.76 4.05 9.65
C HIS A 122 -1.16 3.26 8.50
N VAL A 123 -0.17 2.41 8.80
CA VAL A 123 0.49 1.60 7.79
C VAL A 123 -0.47 0.56 7.22
N SER A 124 -1.26 -0.15 8.04
CA SER A 124 -2.24 -1.12 7.54
C SER A 124 -3.32 -0.47 6.66
N ARG A 125 -3.83 0.70 7.09
CA ARG A 125 -4.82 1.47 6.33
C ARG A 125 -4.27 1.84 4.95
N ALA A 126 -3.08 2.43 4.92
CA ALA A 126 -2.47 2.95 3.72
C ALA A 126 -2.05 1.83 2.75
N LEU A 127 -1.57 0.71 3.27
CA LEU A 127 -0.97 -0.35 2.46
C LEU A 127 -1.95 -1.41 1.98
N TYR A 128 -3.11 -1.61 2.64
CA TYR A 128 -4.11 -2.57 2.13
C TYR A 128 -5.56 -2.31 2.55
N CYS A 129 -5.88 -1.78 3.75
CA CYS A 129 -7.30 -1.71 4.16
C CYS A 129 -8.12 -0.75 3.28
N ARG A 130 -7.51 0.32 2.75
CA ARG A 130 -8.20 1.28 1.88
C ARG A 130 -8.56 0.78 0.48
N ALA A 131 -8.05 -0.38 0.07
CA ALA A 131 -8.39 -1.01 -1.21
C ALA A 131 -9.68 -1.85 -1.16
N LYS A 132 -10.32 -2.00 0.00
CA LYS A 132 -11.31 -3.05 0.29
C LYS A 132 -12.58 -3.13 -0.57
N VAL A 133 -12.83 -2.21 -1.50
CA VAL A 133 -14.16 -2.08 -2.12
C VAL A 133 -14.19 -2.18 -3.66
N GLN A 134 -13.06 -2.28 -4.38
CA GLN A 134 -13.11 -1.90 -5.81
C GLN A 134 -12.41 -2.79 -6.85
N PHE A 135 -11.91 -3.98 -6.51
CA PHE A 135 -11.18 -4.78 -7.49
C PHE A 135 -11.80 -6.15 -7.73
N ASP A 136 -12.30 -6.36 -8.96
CA ASP A 136 -12.57 -7.68 -9.51
C ASP A 136 -11.23 -8.32 -9.93
N LEU A 137 -10.50 -8.82 -8.93
CA LEU A 137 -9.16 -9.38 -9.12
C LEU A 137 -9.26 -10.77 -9.69
N HIS A 138 -8.67 -10.93 -10.88
CA HIS A 138 -8.55 -12.22 -11.53
C HIS A 138 -7.30 -12.94 -11.02
N TYR A 139 -7.43 -14.25 -10.74
CA TYR A 139 -6.29 -15.10 -10.41
C TYR A 139 -5.18 -14.93 -11.47
N PRO A 140 -3.91 -14.73 -11.09
CA PRO A 140 -3.29 -14.99 -9.79
C PRO A 140 -3.10 -13.75 -8.90
N TYR A 141 -3.76 -12.63 -9.21
CA TYR A 141 -3.67 -11.40 -8.43
C TYR A 141 -4.62 -11.44 -7.24
N TYR A 142 -4.19 -10.88 -6.10
CA TYR A 142 -4.98 -10.77 -4.89
C TYR A 142 -4.48 -9.57 -4.06
N LEU A 143 -5.28 -9.11 -3.10
CA LEU A 143 -4.85 -8.09 -2.15
C LEU A 143 -3.98 -8.72 -1.05
N ASN A 144 -2.67 -8.58 -1.18
CA ASN A 144 -1.67 -8.98 -0.20
C ASN A 144 -1.76 -8.14 1.09
N LYS A 145 -1.60 -8.81 2.23
CA LYS A 145 -1.56 -8.20 3.56
C LYS A 145 -0.26 -8.64 4.25
N PRO A 146 0.86 -7.95 3.98
CA PRO A 146 2.15 -8.34 4.55
C PRO A 146 2.14 -8.18 6.08
N ILE A 147 2.98 -8.95 6.75
CA ILE A 147 3.24 -8.77 8.19
C ILE A 147 3.88 -7.40 8.38
N LEU A 148 3.30 -6.58 9.26
CA LEU A 148 3.81 -5.23 9.59
C LEU A 148 4.46 -5.27 10.97
N VAL A 149 5.73 -4.87 11.06
CA VAL A 149 6.52 -4.94 12.29
C VAL A 149 7.25 -3.62 12.54
N SER A 150 7.34 -3.20 13.80
CA SER A 150 8.25 -2.11 14.19
C SER A 150 9.69 -2.63 14.18
N ALA A 151 10.62 -1.89 13.58
CA ALA A 151 12.04 -2.21 13.60
C ALA A 151 12.83 -1.42 14.66
N SER A 152 12.14 -0.60 15.47
CA SER A 152 12.72 0.08 16.64
C SER A 152 13.03 -0.94 17.75
N GLU A 153 14.20 -0.84 18.39
CA GLU A 153 14.56 -1.59 19.61
C GLU A 153 13.65 -1.27 20.80
#